data_AF-A0A7X2IFN2-F1
#
_entry.id   AF-A0A7X2IFN2-F1
#
_cell.length_a   1.000
_cell.length_b   1.000
_cell.length_c   1.000
_cell.angle_alpha   90.00
_cell.angle_beta   90.00
_cell.angle_gamma   90.00
#
_symmetry.space_group_name_H-M   'P 1'
#
loop_
_entity.id
_entity.type
_entity.pdbx_description
1 polymer ?
#
loop_
_entity_poly.entity_id
_entity_poly.type
_entity_poly.pdbx_seq_one_letter_code
_entity_poly.pdbx_strand_id
1 'polypeptide(L)' 'MTMFLDDDEVIRLTGKERARSQQKALNKMGIPFRVRADGKTLVLRDAAQAFFDAPAKPAAKVFRLNLSNA' A
#
# COMPACT_ATOMS: atom_id res chain seq x y z
N MET A 1 -16.20 -8.05 -13.45
CA MET A 1 -14.98 -7.38 -12.94
C MET A 1 -15.39 -6.21 -12.06
N THR A 2 -14.98 -6.21 -10.79
CA THR A 2 -15.16 -5.08 -9.87
C THR A 2 -13.90 -4.22 -9.83
N MET A 3 -14.06 -2.90 -9.74
CA MET A 3 -12.96 -1.92 -9.65
C MET A 3 -12.13 -2.05 -8.36
N PHE A 4 -12.73 -2.62 -7.32
CA PHE A 4 -12.13 -2.81 -6.00
C PHE A 4 -11.91 -4.29 -5.70
N LEU A 5 -10.92 -4.56 -4.86
CA LEU A 5 -10.76 -5.88 -4.25
C LEU A 5 -11.90 -6.14 -3.26
N ASP A 6 -12.40 -7.37 -3.25
CA ASP A 6 -13.29 -7.85 -2.19
C ASP A 6 -12.52 -8.19 -0.89
N ASP A 7 -13.27 -8.52 0.17
CA ASP A 7 -12.68 -8.80 1.48
C ASP A 7 -11.71 -10.02 1.41
N ASP A 8 -12.06 -11.06 0.67
CA ASP A 8 -11.24 -12.26 0.54
C ASP A 8 -9.97 -12.00 -0.28
N GLU A 9 -10.06 -11.17 -1.31
CA GLU A 9 -8.92 -10.69 -2.11
C GLU A 9 -7.97 -9.84 -1.26
N VAL A 10 -8.50 -8.94 -0.41
CA VAL A 10 -7.68 -8.16 0.53
C VAL A 10 -7.02 -9.08 1.56
N ILE A 11 -7.72 -10.10 2.05
CA ILE A 11 -7.15 -11.13 2.95
C ILE A 11 -6.03 -11.89 2.24
N ARG A 12 -6.24 -12.34 1.00
CA ARG A 12 -5.21 -13.05 0.22
C ARG A 12 -3.99 -12.17 -0.05
N LEU A 13 -4.19 -10.90 -0.39
CA LEU A 13 -3.11 -9.94 -0.64
C LEU A 13 -2.28 -9.66 0.61
N THR A 14 -2.93 -9.52 1.77
CA THR A 14 -2.27 -9.06 3.00
C THR A 14 -1.87 -10.20 3.95
N GLY A 15 -2.50 -11.38 3.82
CA GLY A 15 -2.44 -12.48 4.79
C GLY A 15 -3.04 -12.11 6.15
N LYS A 16 -3.97 -11.13 6.21
CA LYS A 16 -4.56 -10.62 7.45
C LYS A 16 -6.08 -10.51 7.35
N GLU A 17 -6.77 -10.93 8.41
CA GLU A 17 -8.23 -10.84 8.51
C GLU A 17 -8.70 -9.52 9.13
N ARG A 18 -7.98 -9.00 10.14
CA ARG A 18 -8.39 -7.77 10.84
C ARG A 18 -8.05 -6.54 10.01
N ALA A 19 -9.02 -5.63 9.83
CA ALA A 19 -8.88 -4.41 9.03
C ALA A 19 -7.63 -3.58 9.40
N ARG A 20 -7.41 -3.30 10.70
CA ARG A 20 -6.20 -2.56 11.13
C ARG A 20 -4.89 -3.26 10.76
N SER A 21 -4.87 -4.60 10.77
CA SER A 21 -3.69 -5.39 10.37
C SER A 21 -3.49 -5.36 8.86
N GLN A 22 -4.57 -5.42 8.07
CA GLN A 22 -4.54 -5.25 6.62
C GLN A 22 -3.97 -3.87 6.24
N GLN A 23 -4.46 -2.80 6.87
CA GLN A 23 -4.00 -1.43 6.64
C GLN A 23 -2.50 -1.27 6.92
N LYS A 24 -1.99 -1.87 8.01
CA LYS A 24 -0.55 -1.89 8.31
C LYS A 24 0.24 -2.64 7.24
N ALA A 25 -0.26 -3.78 6.77
CA ALA A 25 0.38 -4.55 5.70
C ALA A 25 0.41 -3.76 4.38
N LEU A 26 -0.72 -3.16 3.98
CA LEU A 26 -0.82 -2.33 2.77
C LEU A 26 0.13 -1.13 2.82
N ASN A 27 0.22 -0.44 3.96
CA ASN A 27 1.20 0.62 4.17
C ASN A 27 2.64 0.13 4.01
N LYS A 28 2.98 -1.04 4.56
CA LYS A 28 4.32 -1.63 4.42
C LYS A 28 4.63 -2.01 2.98
N MET A 29 3.64 -2.45 2.22
CA MET A 29 3.75 -2.75 0.79
C MET A 29 3.74 -1.48 -0.08
N GLY A 30 3.39 -0.32 0.46
CA GLY A 30 3.24 0.92 -0.30
C GLY A 30 2.01 0.92 -1.22
N ILE A 31 1.03 0.04 -0.97
CA ILE A 31 -0.21 -0.03 -1.72
C ILE A 31 -1.20 0.98 -1.14
N PRO A 32 -1.70 1.96 -1.92
CA PRO A 32 -2.66 2.94 -1.44
C PRO A 32 -4.01 2.28 -1.16
N PHE A 33 -4.66 2.71 -0.08
CA PHE A 33 -6.00 2.26 0.30
C PHE A 33 -6.80 3.40 0.92
N ARG A 34 -8.12 3.21 1.02
CA ARG A 34 -8.99 4.06 1.84
C ARG A 34 -9.73 3.23 2.88
N VAL A 35 -10.17 3.89 3.95
CA VAL A 35 -11.02 3.27 4.97
C VAL A 35 -12.45 3.76 4.74
N ARG A 36 -13.39 2.81 4.63
CA ARG A 36 -14.81 3.10 4.51
C ARG A 36 -15.41 3.48 5.86
N ALA A 37 -16.64 4.00 5.87
CA ALA A 37 -17.34 4.37 7.10
C ALA A 37 -17.58 3.18 8.06
N ASP A 38 -17.64 1.95 7.53
CA ASP A 38 -17.76 0.70 8.29
C ASP A 38 -16.42 0.19 8.84
N GLY A 39 -15.31 0.89 8.58
CA GLY A 39 -13.98 0.52 9.01
C GLY A 39 -13.27 -0.52 8.13
N LYS A 40 -13.92 -1.01 7.06
CA LYS A 40 -13.28 -1.93 6.10
C LYS A 40 -12.31 -1.21 5.18
N THR A 41 -11.32 -1.97 4.70
CA THR A 41 -10.25 -1.46 3.84
C THR A 41 -10.67 -1.56 2.38
N LEU A 42 -10.67 -0.44 1.67
CA LEU A 42 -10.99 -0.36 0.25
C LEU A 42 -9.71 -0.21 -0.56
N VAL A 43 -9.45 -1.16 -1.46
CA VAL A 43 -8.26 -1.21 -2.30
C VAL A 43 -8.68 -1.25 -3.77
N LEU A 44 -8.10 -0.38 -4.59
CA LEU A 44 -8.30 -0.42 -6.04
C LEU A 44 -7.54 -1.60 -6.63
N ARG A 45 -8.19 -2.36 -7.52
CA ARG A 45 -7.58 -3.52 -8.19
C ARG A 45 -6.32 -3.11 -8.96
N ASP A 46 -6.40 -2.02 -9.72
CA ASP A 46 -5.28 -1.51 -10.52
C ASP A 46 -4.08 -1.09 -9.67
N ALA A 47 -4.33 -0.53 -8.48
CA ALA A 47 -3.25 -0.16 -7.55
C ALA A 47 -2.54 -1.38 -6.96
N ALA A 48 -3.27 -2.46 -6.70
CA ALA A 48 -2.69 -3.73 -6.26
C ALA A 48 -1.90 -4.40 -7.40
N GLN A 49 -2.42 -4.35 -8.64
CA GLN A 49 -1.74 -4.90 -9.80
C GLN A 49 -0.44 -4.16 -10.10
N ALA A 50 -0.46 -2.82 -10.06
CA ALA A 50 0.72 -1.99 -10.25
C ALA A 50 1.85 -2.31 -9.23
N PHE A 51 1.54 -2.80 -8.04
CA PHE A 51 2.56 -3.26 -7.09
C PHE A 51 3.29 -4.51 -7.57
N PHE A 52 2.59 -5.45 -8.22
CA PHE A 52 3.21 -6.65 -8.78
C PHE A 52 4.00 -6.37 -10.06
N ASP A 53 3.54 -5.38 -10.85
CA ASP A 53 4.18 -5.02 -12.11
C ASP A 53 5.31 -3.99 -11.95
N ALA A 54 5.39 -3.31 -10.80
CA ALA A 54 6.40 -2.27 -10.59
C ALA A 54 7.80 -2.86 -10.38
N PRO A 55 8.83 -2.36 -11.09
CA PRO A 55 10.22 -2.62 -10.72
C PRO A 55 10.48 -2.04 -9.32
N ALA A 56 11.28 -2.74 -8.52
CA ALA A 56 11.60 -2.34 -7.15
C ALA A 56 11.95 -0.84 -7.07
N LYS A 57 11.16 -0.09 -6.28
CA LYS A 57 11.32 1.37 -6.15
C LYS A 57 12.77 1.69 -5.73
N PRO A 58 13.50 2.55 -6.45
CA PRO A 58 14.87 2.89 -6.08
C PRO A 58 14.88 3.49 -4.68
N ALA A 59 15.80 3.02 -3.83
CA ALA A 59 15.93 3.47 -2.45
C ALA A 59 16.00 5.00 -2.40
N ALA A 60 15.25 5.59 -1.46
CA ALA A 60 15.15 7.04 -1.32
C ALA A 60 16.55 7.67 -1.28
N LYS A 61 16.80 8.62 -2.18
CA LYS A 61 18.07 9.34 -2.27
C LYS A 61 18.20 10.18 -1.00
N VAL A 62 19.05 9.74 -0.06
CA VAL A 62 19.33 10.47 1.18
C VAL A 62 19.98 11.80 0.78
N PHE A 63 19.22 12.90 0.88
CA PHE A 63 19.72 14.22 0.63
C PHE A 63 20.58 14.64 1.84
N ARG A 64 21.91 14.53 1.71
CA ARG A 64 22.83 15.13 2.69
C ARG A 64 23.02 16.59 2.31
N LEU A 65 22.45 17.50 3.11
CA LEU A 65 22.72 18.93 3.00
C LEU A 65 24.11 19.19 3.60
N ASN A 66 25.09 19.53 2.78
CA ASN A 66 26.40 19.96 3.26
C ASN A 66 26.32 21.44 3.66
N LEU A 67 26.27 21.71 4.96
CA LEU A 67 26.53 23.04 5.51
C LEU A 67 28.04 23.23 5.65
N SER A 68 28.69 23.66 4.57
CA SER A 68 30.06 24.19 4.65
C SER A 68 30.27 25.27 3.59
N ASN A 69 29.82 26.48 3.93
CA ASN A 69 30.53 27.75 3.76
C ASN A 69 29.52 28.88 4.02
N ALA A 70 29.58 29.45 5.23
CA ALA A 70 28.99 30.72 5.61
C ALA A 70 30.12 31.71 5.92
#